data_AF-A0A8J5NN25-F1
#
_entry.id   AF-A0A8J5NN25-F1
#
_cell.length_a   1.000
_cell.length_b   1.000
_cell.length_c   1.000
_cell.angle_alpha   90.00
_cell.angle_beta   90.00
_cell.angle_gamma   90.00
#
_symmetry.space_group_name_H-M   'P 1'
#
loop_
_entity.id
_entity.type
_entity.pdbx_description
1 polymer ?
#
loop_
_entity_poly.entity_id
_entity_poly.type
_entity_poly.pdbx_seq_one_letter_code
_entity_poly.pdbx_strand_id
1 'polypeptide(L)'
;MTYVRRDPRLLADQIRPFQTRDILWLAINDMTIVNFYRQNDEMDALNTLLQWPVPERCLVAGDFNARHRSWQTGQTTNRGKEIAGWALENDLDLLNTLDIPTNPYGNTIDLAFTNMPLAEATVEDHLATSSDHFTLSLTLPDTKPAPMQPGKIRVTTEDELKRFAEIVELGATGIPLTDSTSEELDELASALVNLLTSAAKAAGPPARKGGRPAPWWTEECADAAAAFRAIRRLYPIGFNQDVQMAKRDFHRIVRRAKRQRFSASTLAGRQRRLRDPDG
;
A
#
# COMPACT_ATOMS: atom_id res chain seq x y z
N MET A 1 -8.42 7.43 -2.59
CA MET A 1 -7.12 7.03 -3.18
C MET A 1 -6.40 6.14 -2.19
N THR A 2 -5.94 4.95 -2.60
CA THR A 2 -5.35 3.94 -1.69
C THR A 2 -3.99 3.52 -2.19
N TYR A 3 -3.02 3.36 -1.30
CA TYR A 3 -1.67 2.91 -1.64
C TYR A 3 -1.19 1.84 -0.68
N VAL A 4 -0.49 0.85 -1.22
CA VAL A 4 0.25 -0.14 -0.44
C VAL A 4 1.74 0.16 -0.56
N ARG A 5 2.43 0.25 0.57
CA ARG A 5 3.89 0.42 0.58
C ARG A 5 4.51 -0.80 -0.07
N ARG A 6 5.44 -0.59 -1.02
CA ARG A 6 6.21 -1.70 -1.59
C ARG A 6 7.07 -2.34 -0.50
N ASP A 7 6.72 -3.56 -0.13
CA ASP A 7 7.44 -4.40 0.84
C ASP A 7 7.35 -5.85 0.32
N PRO A 8 8.45 -6.61 0.21
CA PRO A 8 8.40 -8.00 -0.26
C PRO A 8 7.52 -8.94 0.58
N ARG A 9 7.17 -8.52 1.80
CA ARG A 9 6.30 -9.26 2.72
C ARG A 9 4.81 -8.93 2.57
N LEU A 10 4.47 -8.00 1.67
CA LEU A 10 3.10 -7.60 1.35
C LEU A 10 2.78 -8.01 -0.09
N LEU A 11 1.94 -9.02 -0.24
CA LEU A 11 1.28 -9.35 -1.50
C LEU A 11 -0.04 -8.60 -1.53
N ALA A 12 -0.24 -7.74 -2.52
CA ALA A 12 -1.41 -6.87 -2.58
C ALA A 12 -2.05 -6.93 -3.96
N ASP A 13 -3.32 -7.29 -3.99
CA ASP A 13 -4.14 -7.35 -5.19
C ASP A 13 -5.41 -6.54 -5.00
N GLN A 14 -5.82 -5.80 -6.02
CA GLN A 14 -7.09 -5.09 -5.99
C GLN A 14 -8.22 -6.03 -6.39
N ILE A 15 -9.21 -6.18 -5.52
CA ILE A 15 -10.44 -6.92 -5.80
C ILE A 15 -11.51 -5.91 -6.24
N ARG A 16 -12.39 -6.31 -7.15
CA ARG A 16 -13.49 -5.49 -7.67
C ARG A 16 -14.81 -6.27 -7.61
N PRO A 17 -15.38 -6.48 -6.41
CA PRO A 17 -16.66 -7.18 -6.28
C PRO A 17 -17.80 -6.37 -6.91
N PHE A 18 -17.68 -5.04 -6.92
CA PHE A 18 -18.63 -4.11 -7.49
C PHE A 18 -17.93 -3.03 -8.33
N GLN A 19 -18.66 -2.48 -9.29
CA GLN A 19 -18.22 -1.31 -10.04
C GLN A 19 -18.59 -0.02 -9.29
N THR A 20 -17.67 0.48 -8.48
CA THR A 20 -17.83 1.74 -7.74
C THR A 20 -16.51 2.53 -7.72
N ARG A 21 -16.62 3.85 -7.54
CA ARG A 21 -15.48 4.76 -7.40
C ARG A 21 -15.15 5.05 -5.93
N ASP A 22 -16.12 4.83 -5.06
CA ASP A 22 -16.10 5.32 -3.67
C ASP A 22 -15.67 4.23 -2.68
N ILE A 23 -15.61 2.97 -3.15
CA ILE A 23 -15.11 1.85 -2.36
C ILE A 23 -13.99 1.14 -3.10
N LEU A 24 -12.91 0.84 -2.39
CA LEU A 24 -11.76 0.14 -2.93
C LEU A 24 -11.37 -1.03 -2.04
N TRP A 25 -11.51 -2.25 -2.57
CA TRP A 25 -11.13 -3.49 -1.91
C TRP A 25 -9.72 -3.93 -2.32
N LEU A 26 -8.91 -4.29 -1.34
CA LEU A 26 -7.59 -4.87 -1.51
C LEU A 26 -7.53 -6.20 -0.75
N ALA A 27 -7.09 -7.27 -1.41
CA ALA A 27 -6.52 -8.40 -0.71
C ALA A 27 -5.06 -8.07 -0.40
N ILE A 28 -4.68 -8.10 0.87
CA ILE A 28 -3.30 -7.93 1.31
C ILE A 28 -2.93 -9.13 2.18
N ASN A 29 -2.03 -9.97 1.68
CA ASN A 29 -1.72 -11.29 2.24
C ASN A 29 -3.00 -12.12 2.43
N ASP A 30 -3.38 -12.40 3.68
CA ASP A 30 -4.57 -13.16 4.06
C ASP A 30 -5.70 -12.27 4.59
N MET A 31 -5.65 -10.96 4.36
CA MET A 31 -6.63 -9.98 4.82
C MET A 31 -7.32 -9.26 3.66
N THR A 32 -8.56 -8.84 3.91
CA THR A 32 -9.27 -7.91 3.02
C THR A 32 -9.33 -6.53 3.63
N ILE A 33 -8.69 -5.54 3.00
CA ILE A 33 -8.72 -4.14 3.41
C ILE A 33 -9.60 -3.34 2.46
N VAL A 34 -10.57 -2.63 3.00
CA VAL A 34 -11.54 -1.83 2.26
C VAL A 34 -11.37 -0.36 2.65
N ASN A 35 -11.07 0.48 1.65
CA ASN A 35 -11.15 1.93 1.80
C ASN A 35 -12.54 2.38 1.34
N PHE A 36 -13.35 2.85 2.27
CA PHE A 36 -14.70 3.34 2.04
C PHE A 36 -14.72 4.87 2.09
N TYR A 37 -15.26 5.49 1.07
CA TYR A 37 -15.57 6.90 1.06
C TYR A 37 -17.04 7.05 0.70
N ARG A 38 -17.70 8.03 1.30
CA ARG A 38 -19.05 8.42 0.92
C ARG A 38 -19.23 9.90 1.18
N GLN A 39 -19.74 10.63 0.21
CA GLN A 39 -20.21 11.99 0.42
C GLN A 39 -21.58 11.99 1.13
N ASN A 40 -21.85 13.02 1.93
CA ASN A 40 -23.20 13.24 2.46
C ASN A 40 -24.21 13.20 1.30
N ASP A 41 -25.27 12.39 1.45
CA ASP A 41 -26.38 12.18 0.51
C ASP A 41 -26.18 11.23 -0.69
N GLU A 42 -24.98 10.67 -0.91
CA GLU A 42 -24.83 9.56 -1.88
C GLU A 42 -25.27 8.22 -1.26
N MET A 43 -26.24 7.57 -1.91
CA MET A 43 -26.82 6.30 -1.45
C MET A 43 -26.07 5.06 -1.95
N ASP A 44 -25.45 5.15 -3.13
CA ASP A 44 -24.99 3.98 -3.88
C ASP A 44 -23.83 3.26 -3.21
N ALA A 45 -22.86 4.00 -2.67
CA ALA A 45 -21.71 3.42 -1.97
C ALA A 45 -22.15 2.66 -0.70
N LEU A 46 -22.98 3.27 0.14
CA LEU A 46 -23.42 2.61 1.37
C LEU A 46 -24.25 1.36 1.05
N ASN A 47 -25.19 1.43 0.10
CA ASN A 47 -25.97 0.24 -0.29
C ASN A 47 -25.07 -0.88 -0.82
N THR A 48 -24.03 -0.54 -1.60
CA THR A 48 -23.03 -1.50 -2.07
C THR A 48 -22.29 -2.15 -0.91
N LEU A 49 -21.87 -1.37 0.09
CA LEU A 49 -21.17 -1.90 1.26
C LEU A 49 -22.08 -2.82 2.09
N LEU A 50 -23.33 -2.41 2.32
CA LEU A 50 -24.29 -3.18 3.13
C LEU A 50 -24.68 -4.52 2.50
N GLN A 51 -24.65 -4.63 1.16
CA GLN A 51 -24.94 -5.87 0.42
C GLN A 51 -23.72 -6.78 0.24
N TRP A 52 -22.52 -6.27 0.51
CA TRP A 52 -21.29 -7.01 0.27
C TRP A 52 -21.09 -8.09 1.34
N PRO A 53 -20.90 -9.38 0.97
CA PRO A 53 -20.59 -10.43 1.93
C PRO A 53 -19.18 -10.20 2.50
N VAL A 54 -19.12 -9.78 3.76
CA VAL A 54 -17.88 -9.47 4.46
C VAL A 54 -17.10 -10.77 4.73
N PRO A 55 -15.84 -10.90 4.28
CA PRO A 55 -15.03 -12.08 4.55
C PRO A 55 -14.44 -12.06 5.96
N GLU A 56 -13.88 -13.19 6.40
CA GLU A 56 -12.99 -13.21 7.55
C GLU A 56 -11.75 -12.33 7.33
N ARG A 57 -11.13 -11.88 8.43
CA ARG A 57 -9.93 -11.04 8.42
C ARG A 57 -10.09 -9.78 7.55
N CYS A 58 -11.20 -9.08 7.77
CA CYS A 58 -11.57 -7.88 7.03
C CYS A 58 -11.40 -6.63 7.88
N LEU A 59 -10.84 -5.58 7.28
CA LEU A 59 -10.86 -4.21 7.78
C LEU A 59 -11.61 -3.34 6.79
N VAL A 60 -12.65 -2.63 7.25
CA VAL A 60 -13.34 -1.60 6.49
C VAL A 60 -13.11 -0.26 7.18
N ALA A 61 -12.46 0.67 6.48
CA ALA A 61 -12.14 1.97 7.05
C ALA A 61 -12.30 3.10 6.05
N GLY A 62 -12.60 4.29 6.55
CA GLY A 62 -12.59 5.54 5.78
C GLY A 62 -13.69 6.50 6.22
N ASP A 63 -14.10 7.40 5.34
CA ASP A 63 -15.06 8.46 5.66
C ASP A 63 -16.50 7.98 5.42
N PHE A 64 -17.22 7.69 6.51
CA PHE A 64 -18.59 7.23 6.46
C PHE A 64 -19.61 8.37 6.41
N ASN A 65 -19.18 9.59 6.77
CA ASN A 65 -20.06 10.76 6.87
C ASN A 65 -21.35 10.47 7.68
N ALA A 66 -21.24 9.70 8.77
CA ALA A 66 -22.37 9.25 9.58
C ALA A 66 -22.11 9.30 11.09
N ARG A 67 -23.17 9.51 11.86
CA ARG A 67 -23.11 9.55 13.34
C ARG A 67 -24.02 8.50 13.94
N HIS A 68 -23.55 7.82 14.95
CA HIS A 68 -24.31 6.91 15.79
C HIS A 68 -23.74 6.93 17.20
N ARG A 69 -24.60 6.66 18.19
CA ARG A 69 -24.26 6.72 19.61
C ARG A 69 -23.13 5.78 20.05
N SER A 70 -22.77 4.79 19.23
CA SER A 70 -21.65 3.89 19.51
C SER A 70 -20.27 4.49 19.21
N TRP A 71 -20.18 5.55 18.39
CA TRP A 71 -18.91 6.25 18.11
C TRP A 71 -18.94 7.75 18.40
N GLN A 72 -20.12 8.37 18.47
CA GLN A 72 -20.27 9.76 18.87
C GLN A 72 -21.60 9.98 19.62
N THR A 73 -21.52 10.55 20.81
CA THR A 73 -22.65 10.97 21.65
C THR A 73 -23.49 12.01 20.92
N GLY A 74 -24.81 11.88 21.02
CA GLY A 74 -25.78 12.81 20.45
C GLY A 74 -26.78 12.15 19.50
N GLN A 75 -27.19 12.90 18.48
CA GLN A 75 -28.17 12.45 17.50
C GLN A 75 -27.50 11.56 16.44
N THR A 76 -28.08 10.38 16.22
CA THR A 76 -27.75 9.52 15.08
C THR A 76 -28.17 10.20 13.77
N THR A 77 -27.26 10.30 12.80
CA THR A 77 -27.53 10.92 11.49
C THR A 77 -26.98 10.07 10.34
N ASN A 78 -27.45 10.36 9.12
CA ASN A 78 -26.90 9.82 7.86
C ASN A 78 -26.76 8.29 7.84
N ARG A 79 -27.82 7.59 8.30
CA ARG A 79 -27.91 6.12 8.33
C ARG A 79 -26.91 5.44 9.28
N GLY A 80 -26.41 6.15 10.30
CA GLY A 80 -25.53 5.56 11.32
C GLY A 80 -26.12 4.32 12.02
N LYS A 81 -27.45 4.24 12.16
CA LYS A 81 -28.13 3.05 12.70
C LYS A 81 -27.96 1.82 11.79
N GLU A 82 -28.01 1.99 10.48
CA GLU A 82 -27.84 0.90 9.51
C GLU A 82 -26.38 0.44 9.47
N ILE A 83 -25.43 1.37 9.52
CA ILE A 83 -23.99 1.05 9.60
C ILE A 83 -23.70 0.25 10.87
N ALA A 84 -24.25 0.68 12.02
CA ALA A 84 -24.08 -0.05 13.28
C ALA A 84 -24.71 -1.45 13.24
N GLY A 85 -25.90 -1.59 12.63
CA GLY A 85 -26.55 -2.88 12.42
C GLY A 85 -25.72 -3.80 11.53
N TRP A 86 -25.24 -3.29 10.39
CA TRP A 86 -24.37 -4.03 9.47
C TRP A 86 -23.06 -4.49 10.11
N ALA A 87 -22.42 -3.63 10.90
CA ALA A 87 -21.22 -4.02 11.62
C ALA A 87 -21.50 -5.18 12.59
N LEU A 88 -22.59 -5.09 13.35
CA LEU A 88 -23.02 -6.15 14.26
C LEU A 88 -23.37 -7.47 13.54
N GLU A 89 -24.09 -7.39 12.42
CA GLU A 89 -24.50 -8.55 11.62
C GLU A 89 -23.31 -9.29 10.97
N ASN A 90 -22.17 -8.60 10.80
CA ASN A 90 -20.95 -9.15 10.19
C ASN A 90 -19.81 -9.36 11.19
N ASP A 91 -20.10 -9.36 12.50
CA ASP A 91 -19.12 -9.51 13.59
C ASP A 91 -17.94 -8.54 13.48
N LEU A 92 -18.21 -7.30 13.07
CA LEU A 92 -17.21 -6.24 12.93
C LEU A 92 -17.19 -5.35 14.17
N ASP A 93 -16.06 -5.36 14.88
CA ASP A 93 -15.78 -4.46 15.98
C ASP A 93 -15.44 -3.06 15.45
N LEU A 94 -16.04 -2.04 16.08
CA LEU A 94 -15.65 -0.64 15.88
C LEU A 94 -14.35 -0.36 16.64
N LEU A 95 -13.30 0.06 15.93
CA LEU A 95 -12.01 0.40 16.54
C LEU A 95 -11.94 1.82 17.11
N ASN A 96 -12.79 2.72 16.63
CA ASN A 96 -12.80 4.10 17.10
C ASN A 96 -13.16 4.17 18.60
N THR A 97 -12.43 5.00 19.33
CA THR A 97 -12.81 5.37 20.69
C THR A 97 -14.00 6.35 20.64
N LEU A 98 -15.02 6.09 21.46
CA LEU A 98 -16.22 6.93 21.58
C LEU A 98 -15.84 8.40 21.86
N ASP A 99 -16.48 9.32 21.13
CA ASP A 99 -16.32 10.78 21.25
C ASP A 99 -14.91 11.33 20.98
N ILE A 100 -13.98 10.51 20.50
CA ILE A 100 -12.70 11.00 19.99
C ILE A 100 -12.92 11.50 18.55
N PRO A 101 -12.74 12.81 18.30
CA PRO A 101 -13.05 13.39 17.00
C PRO A 101 -12.02 12.96 15.96
N THR A 102 -12.48 12.77 14.73
CA THR A 102 -11.64 12.52 13.55
C THR A 102 -11.51 13.74 12.66
N ASN A 103 -12.04 14.89 13.09
CA ASN A 103 -11.82 16.18 12.46
C ASN A 103 -11.75 17.34 13.48
N PRO A 104 -11.22 18.52 13.07
CA PRO A 104 -11.15 19.70 13.93
C PRO A 104 -12.52 20.24 14.38
N TYR A 105 -13.63 19.78 13.77
CA TYR A 105 -14.98 20.23 14.10
C TYR A 105 -15.65 19.40 15.21
N GLY A 106 -14.94 18.43 15.79
CA GLY A 106 -15.46 17.63 16.89
C GLY A 106 -16.34 16.46 16.44
N ASN A 107 -16.29 16.06 15.16
CA ASN A 107 -17.05 14.91 14.68
C ASN A 107 -16.17 13.67 14.53
N THR A 108 -16.77 12.51 14.76
CA THR A 108 -16.19 11.17 14.56
C THR A 108 -16.90 10.52 13.37
N ILE A 109 -16.42 10.80 12.16
CA ILE A 109 -17.04 10.34 10.91
C ILE A 109 -16.12 9.44 10.07
N ASP A 110 -14.82 9.43 10.39
CA ASP A 110 -13.86 8.50 9.83
C ASP A 110 -13.82 7.25 10.72
N LEU A 111 -14.40 6.16 10.24
CA LEU A 111 -14.61 4.96 11.05
C LEU A 111 -13.73 3.81 10.56
N ALA A 112 -13.36 2.93 11.48
CA ALA A 112 -12.70 1.67 11.19
C ALA A 112 -13.42 0.52 11.89
N PHE A 113 -13.82 -0.49 11.10
CA PHE A 113 -14.53 -1.68 11.52
C PHE A 113 -13.74 -2.93 11.13
N THR A 114 -13.62 -3.92 12.01
CA THR A 114 -12.89 -5.16 11.68
C THR A 114 -13.36 -6.37 12.47
N ASN A 115 -13.28 -7.55 11.87
CA ASN A 115 -13.46 -8.84 12.57
C ASN A 115 -12.11 -9.48 12.96
N MET A 116 -11.03 -8.69 12.98
CA MET A 116 -9.72 -9.12 13.45
C MET A 116 -9.55 -8.78 14.93
N PRO A 117 -9.40 -9.78 15.82
CA PRO A 117 -9.26 -9.52 17.24
C PRO A 117 -7.96 -8.77 17.53
N LEU A 118 -7.95 -7.97 18.60
CA LEU A 118 -6.79 -7.19 19.07
C LEU A 118 -6.30 -6.12 18.08
N ALA A 119 -7.10 -5.78 17.07
CA ALA A 119 -6.84 -4.60 16.25
C ALA A 119 -7.05 -3.31 17.07
N GLU A 120 -6.25 -2.29 16.76
CA GLU A 120 -6.26 -1.02 17.48
C GLU A 120 -6.35 0.16 16.51
N ALA A 121 -6.98 1.24 16.95
CA ALA A 121 -7.02 2.50 16.23
C ALA A 121 -6.60 3.66 17.12
N THR A 122 -5.74 4.53 16.60
CA THR A 122 -5.36 5.79 17.25
C THR A 122 -5.60 6.96 16.31
N VAL A 123 -6.20 8.03 16.84
CA VAL A 123 -6.30 9.30 16.10
C VAL A 123 -4.98 10.04 16.24
N GLU A 124 -4.25 10.11 15.14
CA GLU A 124 -2.98 10.81 15.00
C GLU A 124 -3.24 12.21 14.39
N ASP A 125 -3.82 13.10 15.19
CA ASP A 125 -4.15 14.47 14.80
C ASP A 125 -2.95 15.27 14.25
N HIS A 126 -1.76 14.96 14.75
CA HIS A 126 -0.50 15.53 14.33
C HIS A 126 -0.03 15.04 12.94
N LEU A 127 -0.59 13.93 12.44
CA LEU A 127 -0.36 13.42 11.09
C LEU A 127 -1.36 13.96 10.07
N ALA A 128 -2.40 14.70 10.52
CA ALA A 128 -3.44 15.28 9.66
C ALA A 128 -2.87 15.85 8.36
N THR A 129 -3.45 15.46 7.23
CA THR A 129 -2.89 15.70 5.90
C THR A 129 -3.44 16.98 5.29
N SER A 130 -3.20 18.15 5.88
CA SER A 130 -3.68 19.46 5.36
C SER A 130 -5.17 19.49 4.97
N SER A 131 -5.94 18.54 5.49
CA SER A 131 -7.35 18.30 5.27
C SER A 131 -8.04 18.61 6.60
N ASP A 132 -9.32 18.89 6.51
CA ASP A 132 -10.26 18.91 7.62
C ASP A 132 -10.46 17.56 8.32
N HIS A 133 -9.64 16.54 8.06
CA HIS A 133 -9.65 15.25 8.77
C HIS A 133 -8.31 14.98 9.47
N PHE A 134 -8.39 14.38 10.65
CA PHE A 134 -7.27 13.79 11.36
C PHE A 134 -6.92 12.43 10.78
N THR A 135 -5.67 11.99 10.96
CA THR A 135 -5.24 10.68 10.46
C THR A 135 -5.65 9.60 11.46
N LEU A 136 -6.35 8.58 11.00
CA LEU A 136 -6.59 7.37 11.77
C LEU A 136 -5.45 6.36 11.49
N SER A 137 -4.67 6.03 12.51
CA SER A 137 -3.65 5.00 12.47
C SER A 137 -4.24 3.68 12.96
N LEU A 138 -4.09 2.63 12.17
CA LEU A 138 -4.66 1.32 12.47
C LEU A 138 -3.55 0.29 12.60
N THR A 139 -3.57 -0.47 13.69
CA THR A 139 -2.64 -1.56 13.94
C THR A 139 -3.40 -2.87 13.90
N LEU A 140 -3.00 -3.76 12.98
CA LEU A 140 -3.58 -5.09 12.81
C LEU A 140 -2.58 -6.15 13.32
N PRO A 141 -2.97 -6.98 14.30
CA PRO A 141 -2.11 -8.04 14.84
C PRO A 141 -2.05 -9.24 13.88
N ASP A 142 -1.09 -10.14 14.14
CA ASP A 142 -0.98 -11.45 13.49
C ASP A 142 -1.07 -11.41 11.95
N THR A 143 -0.38 -10.44 11.35
CA THR A 143 -0.22 -10.41 9.91
C THR A 143 0.85 -11.43 9.53
N LYS A 144 0.44 -12.59 9.02
CA LYS A 144 1.38 -13.56 8.46
C LYS A 144 2.09 -12.87 7.30
N PRO A 145 3.41 -12.62 7.39
CA PRO A 145 4.12 -12.03 6.28
C PRO A 145 4.01 -12.99 5.11
N ALA A 146 3.78 -12.46 3.91
CA ALA A 146 3.87 -13.29 2.72
C ALA A 146 5.25 -13.97 2.70
N PRO A 147 5.31 -15.25 2.28
CA PRO A 147 6.59 -15.93 2.09
C PRO A 147 7.48 -15.03 1.26
N MET A 148 8.67 -14.75 1.79
CA MET A 148 9.58 -13.80 1.16
C MET A 148 9.97 -14.37 -0.20
N GLN A 149 9.38 -13.81 -1.26
CA GLN A 149 9.70 -14.25 -2.61
C GLN A 149 11.20 -14.00 -2.80
N PRO A 150 12.00 -15.04 -3.09
CA PRO A 150 13.42 -14.86 -3.33
C PRO A 150 13.57 -13.77 -4.39
N GLY A 151 14.26 -12.68 -4.04
CA GLY A 151 14.52 -11.62 -5.02
C GLY A 151 15.15 -12.27 -6.25
N LYS A 152 14.70 -11.89 -7.46
CA LYS A 152 15.29 -12.41 -8.70
C LYS A 152 16.81 -12.29 -8.59
N ILE A 153 17.50 -13.42 -8.64
CA ILE A 153 18.95 -13.44 -8.57
C ILE A 153 19.46 -12.83 -9.86
N ARG A 154 20.42 -11.91 -9.74
CA ARG A 154 21.06 -11.29 -10.89
C ARG A 154 22.52 -11.71 -10.88
N VAL A 155 22.89 -12.45 -11.91
CA VAL A 155 24.28 -12.72 -12.30
C VAL A 155 24.52 -11.78 -13.47
N THR A 156 25.20 -10.66 -13.23
CA THR A 156 25.28 -9.56 -14.21
C THR A 156 26.69 -9.05 -14.44
N THR A 157 27.57 -9.18 -13.46
CA THR A 157 28.99 -8.85 -13.64
C THR A 157 29.76 -10.02 -14.22
N GLU A 158 30.90 -9.73 -14.83
CA GLU A 158 31.75 -10.75 -15.47
C GLU A 158 32.31 -11.75 -14.44
N ASP A 159 32.66 -11.28 -13.24
CA ASP A 159 33.09 -12.13 -12.12
C ASP A 159 31.96 -13.03 -11.60
N GLU A 160 30.72 -12.53 -11.53
CA GLU A 160 29.54 -13.33 -11.17
C GLU A 160 29.26 -14.40 -12.23
N LEU A 161 29.34 -14.05 -13.52
CA LEU A 161 29.15 -15.00 -14.62
C LEU A 161 30.21 -16.09 -14.61
N LYS A 162 31.46 -15.73 -14.33
CA LYS A 162 32.57 -16.69 -14.21
C LYS A 162 32.35 -17.67 -13.06
N ARG A 163 32.02 -17.16 -11.86
CA ARG A 163 31.69 -18.03 -10.71
C ARG A 163 30.47 -18.91 -10.99
N PHE A 164 29.46 -18.39 -11.67
CA PHE A 164 28.28 -19.17 -12.06
C PHE A 164 28.68 -20.34 -12.96
N ALA A 165 29.46 -20.08 -14.01
CA ALA A 165 29.95 -21.10 -14.93
C ALA A 165 30.76 -22.18 -14.20
N GLU A 166 31.70 -21.79 -13.32
CA GLU A 166 32.51 -22.72 -12.53
C GLU A 166 31.64 -23.66 -11.64
N ILE A 167 30.60 -23.11 -11.01
CA ILE A 167 29.69 -23.92 -10.16
C ILE A 167 28.81 -24.86 -10.99
N VAL A 168 28.35 -24.40 -12.17
CA VAL A 168 27.56 -25.24 -13.08
C VAL A 168 28.42 -26.38 -13.65
N GLU A 169 29.64 -26.11 -14.10
CA GLU A 169 30.56 -27.12 -14.61
C GLU A 169 30.87 -28.18 -13.54
N LEU A 170 31.13 -27.76 -12.30
CA LEU A 170 31.38 -28.68 -11.20
C LEU A 170 30.14 -29.54 -10.90
N GLY A 171 28.95 -28.93 -10.81
CA GLY A 171 27.72 -29.64 -10.47
C GLY A 171 27.16 -30.52 -11.59
N ALA A 172 27.44 -30.21 -12.86
CA ALA A 172 27.02 -31.01 -14.00
C ALA A 172 27.65 -32.41 -14.00
N THR A 173 28.83 -32.58 -13.39
CA THR A 173 29.49 -33.89 -13.25
C THR A 173 28.70 -34.89 -12.39
N GLY A 174 27.79 -34.39 -11.54
CA GLY A 174 26.95 -35.21 -10.67
C GLY A 174 25.57 -35.55 -11.25
N ILE A 175 25.26 -35.11 -12.48
CA ILE A 175 23.96 -35.38 -13.12
C ILE A 175 24.08 -36.67 -13.94
N PRO A 176 23.30 -37.72 -13.64
CA PRO A 176 23.29 -38.96 -14.41
C PRO A 176 22.82 -38.71 -15.86
N LEU A 177 23.48 -39.36 -16.82
CA LEU A 177 23.05 -39.46 -18.22
C LEU A 177 22.30 -40.77 -18.39
N THR A 178 21.01 -40.81 -18.04
CA THR A 178 20.19 -42.01 -18.26
C THR A 178 18.81 -41.62 -18.80
N ASP A 179 18.61 -41.93 -20.08
CA ASP A 179 17.38 -41.71 -20.83
C ASP A 179 16.69 -43.06 -21.05
N SER A 180 15.52 -43.30 -20.46
CA SER A 180 14.62 -44.37 -20.92
C SER A 180 13.15 -44.20 -20.53
N THR A 181 12.81 -43.38 -19.52
CA THR A 181 11.40 -43.17 -19.09
C THR A 181 11.03 -41.69 -18.88
N SER A 182 9.72 -41.39 -18.88
CA SER A 182 9.22 -40.02 -18.68
C SER A 182 9.54 -39.49 -17.28
N GLU A 183 9.50 -40.36 -16.27
CA GLU A 183 9.79 -40.03 -14.88
C GLU A 183 11.28 -39.66 -14.70
N GLU A 184 12.19 -40.40 -15.34
CA GLU A 184 13.63 -40.09 -15.34
C GLU A 184 13.93 -38.74 -16.01
N LEU A 185 13.19 -38.38 -17.06
CA LEU A 185 13.33 -37.07 -17.72
C LEU A 185 12.85 -35.91 -16.83
N ASP A 186 11.78 -36.09 -16.07
CA ASP A 186 11.29 -35.09 -15.12
C ASP A 186 12.25 -34.93 -13.92
N GLU A 187 12.84 -36.02 -13.45
CA GLU A 187 13.90 -35.99 -12.43
C GLU A 187 15.15 -35.28 -12.94
N LEU A 188 15.56 -35.54 -14.19
CA LEU A 188 16.68 -34.86 -14.84
C LEU A 188 16.42 -33.36 -14.99
N ALA A 189 15.23 -32.98 -15.46
CA ALA A 189 14.82 -31.58 -15.58
C ALA A 189 14.84 -30.89 -14.22
N SER A 190 14.35 -31.56 -13.18
CA SER A 190 14.36 -31.06 -11.80
C SER A 190 15.80 -30.88 -11.28
N ALA A 191 16.69 -31.84 -11.54
CA ALA A 191 18.10 -31.75 -11.15
C ALA A 191 18.82 -30.58 -11.85
N LEU A 192 18.58 -30.36 -13.14
CA LEU A 192 19.12 -29.23 -13.91
C LEU A 192 18.62 -27.88 -13.37
N VAL A 193 17.31 -27.77 -13.13
CA VAL A 193 16.72 -26.54 -12.56
C VAL A 193 17.29 -26.25 -11.17
N ASN A 194 17.46 -27.27 -10.34
CA ASN A 194 18.05 -27.14 -9.01
C ASN A 194 19.52 -26.71 -9.06
N LEU A 195 20.30 -27.28 -9.96
CA LEU A 195 21.71 -26.92 -10.18
C LEU A 195 21.82 -25.45 -10.62
N LEU A 196 21.12 -25.06 -11.69
CA LEU A 196 21.17 -23.69 -12.22
C LEU A 196 20.69 -22.67 -11.17
N THR A 197 19.65 -23.00 -10.41
CA THR A 197 19.14 -22.14 -9.35
C THR A 197 20.14 -21.97 -8.21
N SER A 198 20.81 -23.06 -7.80
CA SER A 198 21.79 -23.04 -6.71
C SER A 198 23.08 -22.32 -7.13
N ALA A 199 23.54 -22.55 -8.35
CA ALA A 199 24.69 -21.85 -8.94
C ALA A 199 24.42 -20.34 -9.04
N ALA A 200 23.23 -19.94 -9.49
CA ALA A 200 22.84 -18.53 -9.53
C ALA A 200 22.88 -17.90 -8.14
N LYS A 201 22.29 -18.55 -7.13
CA LYS A 201 22.27 -18.08 -5.73
C LYS A 201 23.66 -17.90 -5.13
N ALA A 202 24.58 -18.79 -5.45
CA ALA A 202 25.95 -18.77 -4.95
C ALA A 202 26.82 -17.72 -5.68
N ALA A 203 26.57 -17.51 -6.97
CA ALA A 203 27.35 -16.60 -7.80
C ALA A 203 26.95 -15.13 -7.66
N GLY A 204 25.65 -14.82 -7.50
CA GLY A 204 25.14 -13.46 -7.51
C GLY A 204 24.33 -13.08 -6.27
N PRO A 205 24.43 -11.83 -5.78
CA PRO A 205 23.58 -11.37 -4.69
C PRO A 205 22.11 -11.27 -5.13
N PRO A 206 21.16 -11.39 -4.19
CA PRO A 206 19.75 -11.10 -4.49
C PRO A 206 19.65 -9.67 -5.03
N ALA A 207 18.89 -9.47 -6.12
CA ALA A 207 18.71 -8.14 -6.67
C ALA A 207 18.11 -7.20 -5.62
N ARG A 208 18.94 -6.30 -5.07
CA ARG A 208 18.46 -5.22 -4.22
C ARG A 208 17.67 -4.27 -5.10
N LYS A 209 16.36 -4.18 -4.89
CA LYS A 209 15.54 -3.09 -5.45
C LYS A 209 15.90 -1.79 -4.73
N GLY A 210 17.08 -1.24 -5.00
CA GLY A 210 17.43 0.11 -4.62
C GLY A 210 16.48 1.08 -5.32
N GLY A 211 15.77 1.90 -4.55
CA GLY A 211 14.92 2.94 -5.11
C GLY A 211 15.77 3.91 -5.93
N ARG A 212 15.41 4.17 -7.18
CA ARG A 212 16.00 5.27 -7.93
C ARG A 212 15.59 6.58 -7.25
N PRO A 213 16.50 7.55 -7.09
CA PRO A 213 16.15 8.86 -6.56
C PRO A 213 15.02 9.45 -7.40
N ALA A 214 14.03 10.03 -6.73
CA ALA A 214 12.84 10.56 -7.37
C ALA A 214 13.28 11.67 -8.36
N PRO A 215 13.09 11.49 -9.68
CA PRO A 215 13.65 12.41 -10.68
C PRO A 215 12.96 13.78 -10.73
N TRP A 216 11.96 14.00 -9.89
CA TRP A 216 11.23 15.25 -9.67
C TRP A 216 11.64 15.93 -8.36
N TRP A 217 12.56 15.35 -7.57
CA TRP A 217 13.04 15.93 -6.32
C TRP A 217 14.09 17.01 -6.61
N THR A 218 13.70 18.27 -6.46
CA THR A 218 14.56 19.45 -6.69
C THR A 218 15.17 19.95 -5.38
N GLU A 219 16.18 20.83 -5.46
CA GLU A 219 16.73 21.56 -4.30
C GLU A 219 15.62 22.31 -3.54
N GLU A 220 14.73 22.98 -4.27
CA GLU A 220 13.56 23.64 -3.68
C GLU A 220 12.63 22.67 -2.92
N CYS A 221 12.49 21.42 -3.38
CA CYS A 221 11.76 20.40 -2.62
C CYS A 221 12.49 20.01 -1.33
N ALA A 222 13.83 19.97 -1.36
CA ALA A 222 14.65 19.69 -0.19
C ALA A 222 14.55 20.81 0.85
N ASP A 223 14.62 22.07 0.42
CA ASP A 223 14.49 23.24 1.30
C ASP A 223 13.11 23.30 1.93
N ALA A 224 12.05 23.11 1.14
CA ALA A 224 10.69 23.07 1.64
C ALA A 224 10.47 21.90 2.62
N ALA A 225 11.09 20.75 2.37
CA ALA A 225 11.06 19.63 3.30
C ALA A 225 11.82 19.94 4.60
N ALA A 226 12.96 20.63 4.52
CA ALA A 226 13.73 21.06 5.69
C ALA A 226 12.96 22.07 6.54
N ALA A 227 12.34 23.09 5.92
CA ALA A 227 11.49 24.07 6.58
C ALA A 227 10.28 23.42 7.28
N PHE A 228 9.59 22.52 6.57
CA PHE A 228 8.51 21.74 7.17
C PHE A 228 8.98 20.90 8.36
N ARG A 229 10.12 20.20 8.23
CA ARG A 229 10.70 19.41 9.33
C ARG A 229 11.08 20.27 10.52
N ALA A 230 11.59 21.49 10.31
CA ALA A 230 11.93 22.41 11.39
C ALA A 230 10.69 22.81 12.20
N ILE A 231 9.60 23.20 11.52
CA ILE A 231 8.33 23.56 12.17
C ILE A 231 7.71 22.34 12.87
N ARG A 232 7.74 21.17 12.23
CA ARG A 232 7.24 19.91 12.81
C ARG A 232 7.99 19.48 14.07
N ARG A 233 9.28 19.81 14.20
CA ARG A 233 10.07 19.53 15.42
C ARG A 233 9.63 20.39 16.61
N LEU A 234 9.14 21.60 16.38
CA LEU A 234 8.65 22.49 17.44
C LEU A 234 7.33 21.99 18.04
N TYR A 235 6.49 21.35 17.22
CA TYR A 235 5.18 20.84 17.61
C TYR A 235 5.06 19.35 17.24
N PRO A 236 5.68 18.45 18.03
CA PRO A 236 5.75 17.03 17.71
C PRO A 236 4.43 16.27 17.93
N ILE A 237 3.55 16.76 18.81
CA ILE A 237 2.29 16.13 19.19
C ILE A 237 1.16 17.14 19.03
N GLY A 238 -0.05 16.66 18.75
CA GLY A 238 -1.25 17.48 18.64
C GLY A 238 -1.42 18.14 17.27
N PHE A 239 -2.65 18.50 16.97
CA PHE A 239 -2.96 19.37 15.83
C PHE A 239 -2.39 20.77 16.04
N ASN A 240 -1.66 21.29 15.05
CA ASN A 240 -1.10 22.64 15.07
C ASN A 240 -1.23 23.30 13.69
N GLN A 241 -1.79 24.51 13.66
CA GLN A 241 -2.04 25.25 12.41
C GLN A 241 -0.76 25.56 11.63
N ASP A 242 0.33 25.94 12.30
CA ASP A 242 1.61 26.27 11.65
C ASP A 242 2.22 25.04 10.98
N VAL A 243 2.16 23.88 11.65
CA VAL A 243 2.57 22.59 11.07
C VAL A 243 1.76 22.28 9.81
N GLN A 244 0.44 22.51 9.84
CA GLN A 244 -0.43 22.28 8.68
C GLN A 244 -0.14 23.25 7.53
N MET A 245 0.11 24.52 7.83
CA MET A 245 0.51 25.53 6.84
C MET A 245 1.84 25.15 6.17
N ALA A 246 2.86 24.82 6.97
CA ALA A 246 4.17 24.39 6.49
C ALA A 246 4.08 23.12 5.63
N LYS A 247 3.25 22.15 6.04
CA LYS A 247 2.98 20.91 5.29
C LYS A 247 2.31 21.21 3.95
N ARG A 248 1.31 22.09 3.93
CA ARG A 248 0.60 22.52 2.71
C ARG A 248 1.55 23.20 1.72
N ASP A 249 2.44 24.04 2.23
CA ASP A 249 3.43 24.76 1.44
C ASP A 249 4.46 23.80 0.82
N PHE A 250 4.96 22.86 1.63
CA PHE A 250 5.80 21.76 1.14
C PHE A 250 5.11 20.95 0.04
N HIS A 251 3.87 20.50 0.26
CA HIS A 251 3.10 19.75 -0.73
C HIS A 251 2.83 20.55 -2.01
N ARG A 252 2.63 21.88 -1.92
CA ARG A 252 2.48 22.75 -3.08
C ARG A 252 3.74 22.76 -3.95
N ILE A 253 4.92 22.86 -3.33
CA ILE A 253 6.22 22.84 -4.02
C ILE A 253 6.45 21.47 -4.69
N VAL A 254 6.24 20.37 -3.95
CA VAL A 254 6.36 19.01 -4.51
C VAL A 254 5.41 18.78 -5.69
N ARG A 255 4.15 19.25 -5.59
CA ARG A 255 3.18 19.16 -6.70
C ARG A 255 3.63 19.97 -7.91
N ARG A 256 4.24 21.14 -7.71
CA ARG A 256 4.80 21.95 -8.80
C ARG A 256 5.97 21.23 -9.48
N ALA A 257 6.94 20.72 -8.71
CA ALA A 257 8.10 20.01 -9.23
C ALA A 257 7.70 18.75 -10.01
N LYS A 258 6.75 17.96 -9.48
CA LYS A 258 6.14 16.84 -10.19
C LYS A 258 5.53 17.28 -11.52
N ARG A 259 4.66 18.31 -11.52
CA ARG A 259 4.03 18.82 -12.75
C ARG A 259 5.06 19.22 -13.79
N GLN A 260 6.05 20.03 -13.44
CA GLN A 260 7.11 20.46 -14.35
C GLN A 260 7.87 19.27 -14.96
N ARG A 261 8.26 18.29 -14.13
CA ARG A 261 8.98 17.10 -14.60
C ARG A 261 8.17 16.26 -15.56
N PHE A 262 6.90 15.99 -15.22
CA PHE A 262 6.03 15.17 -16.06
C PHE A 262 5.64 15.90 -17.35
N SER A 263 5.36 17.20 -17.31
CA SER A 263 5.13 18.02 -18.51
C SER A 263 6.34 18.03 -19.45
N ALA A 264 7.56 18.20 -18.91
CA ALA A 264 8.79 18.15 -19.70
C ALA A 264 9.03 16.76 -20.32
N SER A 265 8.71 15.67 -19.60
CA SER A 265 8.82 14.30 -20.14
C SER A 265 7.84 14.03 -21.28
N THR A 266 6.62 14.55 -21.19
CA THR A 266 5.61 14.44 -22.26
C THR A 266 6.02 15.20 -23.50
N LEU A 267 6.57 16.42 -23.35
CA LEU A 267 7.11 17.22 -24.46
C LEU A 267 8.30 16.51 -25.15
N ALA A 268 9.23 15.96 -24.37
CA ALA A 268 10.38 15.21 -24.89
C ALA A 268 9.96 13.91 -25.62
N GLY A 269 8.94 13.20 -25.11
CA GLY A 269 8.40 12.01 -25.77
C GLY A 269 7.66 12.34 -27.07
N ARG A 270 6.99 13.50 -27.14
CA ARG A 270 6.32 13.97 -28.36
C ARG A 270 7.32 14.40 -29.43
N GLN A 271 8.43 15.04 -29.04
CA GLN A 271 9.51 15.41 -29.97
C GLN A 271 10.33 14.22 -30.50
N ARG A 272 10.40 13.10 -29.78
CA ARG A 272 11.03 11.86 -30.29
C ARG A 272 10.15 11.16 -31.32
N ARG A 273 8.84 11.05 -31.06
CA ARG A 273 7.86 10.50 -32.03
C ARG A 273 7.73 11.31 -33.31
N LEU A 274 8.05 12.60 -33.29
CA LEU A 274 8.10 13.43 -34.50
C LEU A 274 9.43 13.31 -35.27
N ARG A 275 10.46 12.65 -34.71
CA ARG A 275 11.76 12.45 -35.36
C ARG A 275 11.97 11.03 -35.91
N ASP A 276 11.20 10.05 -35.44
CA ASP A 276 11.11 8.71 -36.03
C ASP A 276 9.64 8.38 -36.34
N PRO A 277 9.16 8.63 -37.57
CA PRO A 277 7.82 8.23 -38.00
C PRO A 277 7.70 6.73 -38.29
N ASP A 278 8.81 6.03 -38.56
CA ASP A 278 8.83 4.65 -39.07
C ASP A 278 9.70 3.72 -38.20
N GLY A 279 9.33 3.58 -36.92
CA GLY A 279 9.89 2.58 -36.01
C GLY A 279 8.86 1.51 -35.65
#